data_AF-A0A6J4UQ29-F1
#
_entry.id   AF-A0A6J4UQ29-F1
#
_cell.length_a   1.000
_cell.length_b   1.000
_cell.length_c   1.000
_cell.angle_alpha   90.00
_cell.angle_beta   90.00
_cell.angle_gamma   90.00
#
_symmetry.space_group_name_H-M   'P 1'
#
loop_
_entity.id
_entity.type
_entity.pdbx_description
1 polymer ?
#
loop_
_entity_poly.entity_id
_entity_poly.type
_entity_poly.pdbx_seq_one_letter_code
_entity_poly.pdbx_strand_id
1 'polypeptide(L)'
;MSPYWRPKRYADAIIVADAIAWAGADLHALEPLRDPIGVQMMYRAILFRLGAAAIAFDGRDERLGVEVAAYQPVVQAIGTV
;
A
#
# COMPACT_ATOMS: atom_id res chain seq x y z
N MET A 1 -4.25 -5.16 -26.27
CA MET A 1 -4.00 -4.41 -25.03
C MET A 1 -2.52 -4.50 -24.73
N SER A 2 -1.78 -3.39 -24.77
CA SER A 2 -0.40 -3.38 -24.28
C SER A 2 -0.45 -3.60 -22.76
N PRO A 3 0.36 -4.50 -22.17
CA PRO A 3 0.45 -4.61 -20.72
C PRO A 3 0.79 -3.21 -20.17
N TYR A 4 -0.05 -2.69 -19.29
CA TYR A 4 0.23 -1.42 -18.61
C TYR A 4 1.47 -1.63 -17.75
N TRP A 5 2.64 -1.27 -18.28
CA TRP A 5 3.90 -1.30 -17.56
C TRP A 5 3.75 -0.33 -16.38
N ARG A 6 3.54 -0.88 -15.19
CA ARG A 6 3.45 -0.10 -13.96
C ARG A 6 4.76 0.70 -13.81
N PRO A 7 4.71 2.03 -13.63
CA PRO A 7 5.91 2.81 -13.36
C PRO A 7 6.70 2.15 -12.24
N LYS A 8 8.02 2.01 -12.37
CA LYS A 8 8.89 1.29 -11.39
C LYS A 8 8.56 1.68 -9.95
N ARG A 9 8.36 2.99 -9.73
CA ARG A 9 8.00 3.59 -8.44
C ARG A 9 6.70 3.09 -7.82
N TYR A 10 5.72 2.70 -8.64
CA TYR A 10 4.49 2.10 -8.15
C TYR A 10 4.68 0.65 -7.70
N ALA A 11 5.55 -0.10 -8.38
CA ALA A 11 5.93 -1.43 -7.92
C ALA A 11 6.69 -1.35 -6.58
N ASP A 12 7.62 -0.40 -6.45
CA ASP A 12 8.33 -0.14 -5.20
C ASP A 12 7.33 0.17 -4.05
N ALA A 13 6.33 1.02 -4.31
CA ALA A 13 5.30 1.34 -3.33
C ALA A 13 4.46 0.12 -2.88
N ILE A 14 4.13 -0.80 -3.79
CA ILE A 14 3.44 -2.05 -3.43
C ILE A 14 4.33 -2.91 -2.53
N ILE A 15 5.58 -3.11 -2.92
CA ILE A 15 6.52 -3.97 -2.18
C ILE A 15 6.75 -3.41 -0.78
N VAL A 16 7.03 -2.11 -0.66
CA VAL A 16 7.28 -1.46 0.63
C VAL A 16 6.04 -1.51 1.52
N ALA A 17 4.86 -1.18 0.98
CA ALA A 17 3.62 -1.22 1.76
C ALA A 17 3.31 -2.64 2.27
N ASP A 18 3.43 -3.67 1.41
CA ASP A 18 3.17 -5.06 1.79
C ASP A 18 4.23 -5.59 2.77
N ALA A 19 5.50 -5.18 2.60
CA ALA A 19 6.56 -5.57 3.51
C ALA A 19 6.32 -5.04 4.93
N ILE A 20 5.86 -3.79 5.07
CA ILE A 20 5.53 -3.21 6.37
C ILE A 20 4.27 -3.84 6.95
N ALA A 21 3.21 -3.95 6.13
CA ALA A 21 1.90 -4.43 6.59
C ALA A 21 1.92 -5.91 7.01
N TRP A 22 2.69 -6.74 6.32
CA TRP A 22 2.58 -8.21 6.44
C TRP A 22 3.91 -8.93 6.71
N ALA A 23 5.04 -8.36 6.32
CA ALA A 23 6.35 -9.02 6.47
C ALA A 23 7.16 -8.50 7.66
N GLY A 24 6.62 -7.57 8.45
CA GLY A 24 7.28 -7.03 9.63
C GLY A 24 8.45 -6.08 9.31
N ALA A 25 8.48 -5.49 8.12
CA ALA A 25 9.48 -4.49 7.78
C ALA A 25 9.30 -3.21 8.60
N ASP A 26 10.41 -2.56 8.93
CA ASP A 26 10.43 -1.30 9.67
C ASP A 26 9.93 -0.12 8.81
N LEU A 27 9.34 0.90 9.45
CA LEU A 27 8.84 2.11 8.77
C LEU A 27 9.93 2.89 8.03
N HIS A 28 11.22 2.70 8.36
CA HIS A 28 12.33 3.28 7.62
C HIS A 28 12.40 2.79 6.17
N ALA A 29 11.76 1.66 5.83
CA ALA A 29 11.61 1.21 4.45
C ALA A 29 10.83 2.21 3.55
N LEU A 30 10.11 3.17 4.15
CA LEU A 30 9.40 4.25 3.43
C LEU A 30 10.35 5.34 2.90
N GLU A 31 11.57 5.45 3.41
CA GLU A 31 12.49 6.55 3.10
C GLU A 31 12.67 6.81 1.59
N PRO A 32 12.84 5.78 0.72
CA PRO A 32 13.00 5.99 -0.72
C PRO A 32 11.74 6.54 -1.43
N LEU A 33 10.59 6.54 -0.76
CA LEU A 33 9.29 6.94 -1.31
C LEU A 33 8.73 8.21 -0.66
N ARG A 34 9.53 8.93 0.14
CA ARG A 34 9.09 10.17 0.83
C ARG A 34 8.94 11.38 -0.08
N ASP A 35 9.39 11.31 -1.32
CA ASP A 35 9.15 12.39 -2.28
C ASP A 35 7.66 12.45 -2.69
N PRO A 36 7.18 13.59 -3.25
CA PRO A 36 5.78 13.76 -3.59
C PRO A 36 5.19 12.71 -4.53
N ILE A 37 5.98 12.18 -5.47
CA ILE A 37 5.52 11.16 -6.41
C ILE A 37 5.48 9.79 -5.69
N GLY A 38 6.49 9.48 -4.88
CA GLY A 38 6.51 8.29 -4.03
C GLY A 38 5.29 8.20 -3.11
N VAL A 39 4.97 9.29 -2.41
CA VAL A 39 3.78 9.39 -1.55
C VAL A 39 2.49 9.14 -2.32
N GLN A 40 2.33 9.73 -3.51
CA GLN A 40 1.18 9.45 -4.36
C GLN A 40 1.12 7.98 -4.80
N MET A 41 2.26 7.35 -5.11
CA MET A 41 2.30 5.94 -5.47
C MET A 41 1.92 5.03 -4.29
N MET A 42 2.29 5.39 -3.05
CA MET A 42 1.89 4.66 -1.85
C MET A 42 0.38 4.73 -1.61
N TYR A 43 -0.24 5.90 -1.74
CA TYR A 43 -1.71 6.00 -1.66
C TYR A 43 -2.40 5.12 -2.71
N ARG A 44 -1.91 5.14 -3.96
CA ARG A 44 -2.44 4.29 -5.03
C ARG A 44 -2.22 2.81 -4.76
N ALA A 45 -1.10 2.43 -4.12
CA ALA A 45 -0.79 1.06 -3.79
C ALA A 45 -1.76 0.54 -2.73
N ILE A 46 -1.91 1.27 -1.63
CA ILE A 46 -2.80 0.92 -0.53
C ILE A 46 -4.26 0.87 -1.00
N LEU A 47 -4.73 1.88 -1.75
CA LEU A 47 -6.09 1.88 -2.30
C LEU A 47 -6.34 0.68 -3.22
N PHE A 48 -5.36 0.31 -4.05
CA PHE A 48 -5.47 -0.87 -4.90
C PHE A 48 -5.55 -2.16 -4.06
N ARG A 49 -4.72 -2.32 -3.03
CA ARG A 49 -4.71 -3.49 -2.15
C ARG A 49 -6.04 -3.62 -1.39
N LEU A 50 -6.51 -2.54 -0.78
CA LEU A 50 -7.79 -2.51 -0.06
C LEU A 50 -8.99 -2.72 -0.99
N GLY A 51 -8.97 -2.13 -2.19
CA GLY A 51 -10.01 -2.37 -3.19
C GLY A 51 -10.04 -3.82 -3.68
N ALA A 52 -8.87 -4.43 -3.90
CA ALA A 52 -8.77 -5.84 -4.26
C ALA A 52 -9.25 -6.75 -3.12
N ALA A 53 -8.90 -6.46 -1.88
CA ALA A 53 -9.39 -7.17 -0.70
C ALA A 53 -10.92 -7.05 -0.54
N ALA A 54 -11.46 -5.85 -0.73
CA ALA A 54 -12.90 -5.62 -0.65
C ALA A 54 -13.67 -6.43 -1.70
N ILE A 55 -13.14 -6.55 -2.93
CA ILE A 55 -13.73 -7.40 -3.97
C ILE A 55 -13.57 -8.88 -3.61
N ALA A 56 -12.38 -9.30 -3.16
CA ALA A 56 -12.09 -10.69 -2.83
C ALA A 56 -12.90 -11.22 -1.64
N PHE A 57 -13.26 -10.35 -0.69
CA PHE A 57 -13.97 -10.71 0.53
C PHE A 57 -15.43 -10.21 0.57
N ASP A 58 -16.05 -9.94 -0.59
CA ASP A 58 -17.45 -9.49 -0.71
C ASP A 58 -17.80 -8.26 0.18
N GLY A 59 -16.82 -7.40 0.45
CA GLY A 59 -16.94 -6.13 1.20
C GLY A 59 -17.48 -6.18 2.63
N ARG A 60 -17.95 -7.34 3.11
CA ARG A 60 -18.68 -7.53 4.37
C ARG A 60 -18.01 -8.49 5.33
N ASP A 61 -16.88 -9.05 4.91
CA ASP A 61 -16.11 -10.03 5.67
C ASP A 61 -15.16 -9.33 6.66
N GLU A 62 -15.04 -9.90 7.86
CA GLU A 62 -14.16 -9.41 8.94
C GLU A 62 -12.68 -9.34 8.52
N ARG A 63 -12.26 -10.17 7.56
CA ARG A 63 -10.91 -10.13 6.98
C ARG A 63 -10.57 -8.80 6.33
N LEU A 64 -11.56 -8.05 5.83
CA LEU A 64 -11.33 -6.71 5.32
C LEU A 64 -10.86 -5.75 6.43
N GLY A 65 -11.36 -5.92 7.65
CA GLY A 65 -10.91 -5.14 8.81
C GLY A 65 -9.44 -5.41 9.14
N VAL A 66 -8.99 -6.66 8.99
CA VAL A 66 -7.58 -7.04 9.18
C VAL A 66 -6.69 -6.37 8.12
N GLU A 67 -7.12 -6.34 6.86
CA GLU A 67 -6.40 -5.65 5.79
C GLU A 67 -6.28 -4.15 6.06
N VAL A 68 -7.37 -3.49 6.46
CA VAL A 68 -7.35 -2.06 6.81
C VAL A 68 -6.39 -1.81 7.98
N ALA A 69 -6.45 -2.63 9.03
CA ALA A 69 -5.57 -2.50 10.18
C ALA A 69 -4.09 -2.68 9.83
N ALA A 70 -3.76 -3.62 8.94
CA ALA A 70 -2.40 -3.90 8.52
C ALA A 70 -1.73 -2.72 7.80
N TYR A 71 -2.47 -1.99 6.95
CA TYR A 71 -1.93 -0.82 6.24
C TYR A 71 -1.99 0.49 7.02
N GLN A 72 -2.70 0.54 8.16
CA GLN A 72 -2.86 1.75 8.98
C GLN A 72 -1.53 2.43 9.36
N PRO A 73 -0.48 1.72 9.79
CA PRO A 73 0.81 2.35 10.13
C PRO A 73 1.46 3.04 8.94
N VAL A 74 1.32 2.46 7.73
CA VAL A 74 1.85 3.05 6.49
C VAL A 74 1.11 4.36 6.20
N VAL A 75 -0.22 4.37 6.27
CA VAL A 75 -1.04 5.58 6.03
C VAL A 75 -0.70 6.70 7.01
N GLN A 76 -0.49 6.37 8.28
CA GLN A 76 -0.13 7.36 9.30
C GLN A 76 1.25 7.96 9.03
N ALA A 77 2.24 7.13 8.68
CA ALA A 77 3.61 7.59 8.42
C ALA A 77 3.73 8.48 7.18
N ILE A 78 2.87 8.29 6.17
CA ILE A 78 2.88 9.10 4.94
C ILE A 78 2.07 10.39 5.05
N GLY A 79 1.12 10.47 5.99
CA GLY A 79 0.32 11.68 6.26
C GLY A 79 1.04 12.72 7.12
N THR A 80 2.18 12.37 7.71
CA THR A 80 3.05 13.27 8.50
C THR A 80 4.15 13.97 7.70
N VAL A 81 4.16 13.81 6.36
CA VAL A 81 5.13 14.44 5.44
C VAL A 81 4.57 15.73 4.85
#